data_AF-A0A2E5D6M8-F1
#
_entry.id   AF-A0A2E5D6M8-F1
#
_cell.length_a   1.000
_cell.length_b   1.000
_cell.length_c   1.000
_cell.angle_alpha   90.00
_cell.angle_beta   90.00
_cell.angle_gamma   90.00
#
_symmetry.space_group_name_H-M   'P 1'
#
loop_
_entity.id
_entity.type
_entity.pdbx_description
1 polymer ?
#
loop_
_entity_poly.entity_id
_entity_poly.type
_entity_poly.pdbx_seq_one_letter_code
_entity_poly.pdbx_strand_id
1 'polypeptide(L)'
;MPAIKNWWVEPLEKGDDPLSTLRDILQRFIKRVEGEVPETGFLFNGSPICNFAVEMSPLDEGFRTRLCNIYEIWRDSICNALKRGQEKLIVRSDIEPADEASFLVAIMEGGASVGKVDQNITFLRACIHTGQNHLDSLSASQTR
;
A
#
# COMPACT_ATOMS: atom_id res chain seq x y z
N MET A 1 15.21 -5.24 2.23
CA MET A 1 13.81 -5.57 2.58
C MET A 1 13.10 -6.27 1.44
N PRO A 2 12.99 -7.60 1.44
CA PRO A 2 12.43 -8.34 0.30
C PRO A 2 10.94 -8.04 0.08
N ALA A 3 10.13 -7.90 1.13
CA ALA A 3 8.68 -7.74 1.00
C ALA A 3 8.29 -6.43 0.28
N ILE A 4 8.76 -5.27 0.76
CA ILE A 4 8.47 -3.98 0.10
C ILE A 4 9.00 -3.96 -1.32
N LYS A 5 10.23 -4.44 -1.52
CA LYS A 5 10.83 -4.48 -2.86
C LYS A 5 9.99 -5.31 -3.83
N ASN A 6 9.60 -6.52 -3.46
CA ASN A 6 8.93 -7.46 -4.35
C ASN A 6 7.45 -7.11 -4.59
N TRP A 7 6.77 -6.59 -3.56
CA TRP A 7 5.34 -6.27 -3.66
C TRP A 7 5.07 -4.89 -4.26
N TRP A 8 5.94 -3.92 -4.00
CA TRP A 8 5.69 -2.52 -4.33
C TRP A 8 6.68 -1.97 -5.34
N VAL A 9 7.98 -2.02 -5.01
CA VAL A 9 9.01 -1.36 -5.82
C VAL A 9 9.11 -1.98 -7.22
N GLU A 10 9.42 -3.27 -7.32
CA GLU A 10 9.67 -3.90 -8.62
C GLU A 10 8.46 -3.88 -9.56
N PRO A 11 7.22 -4.18 -9.10
CA PRO A 11 6.06 -4.09 -9.98
C PRO A 11 5.84 -2.65 -10.48
N LEU A 12 5.96 -1.65 -9.60
CA LEU A 12 5.73 -0.26 -9.98
C LEU A 12 6.82 0.30 -10.91
N GLU A 13 8.07 -0.11 -10.74
CA GLU A 13 9.17 0.24 -11.66
C GLU A 13 8.99 -0.36 -13.06
N LYS A 14 8.48 -1.60 -13.14
CA LYS A 14 8.33 -2.33 -14.41
C LYS A 14 7.00 -2.02 -15.12
N GLY A 15 5.98 -1.57 -14.39
CA GLY A 15 4.65 -1.32 -14.91
C GLY A 15 4.55 -0.01 -15.71
N ASP A 16 3.89 -0.07 -16.87
CA ASP A 16 3.67 1.09 -17.72
C ASP A 16 2.52 1.99 -17.27
N ASP A 17 1.44 1.37 -16.78
CA ASP A 17 0.27 2.02 -16.18
C ASP A 17 0.35 1.85 -14.65
N PRO A 18 0.62 2.93 -13.90
CA PRO A 18 0.75 2.86 -12.45
C PRO A 18 -0.57 2.52 -11.75
N LEU A 19 -1.72 2.98 -12.26
CA LEU A 19 -3.03 2.73 -11.63
C LEU A 19 -3.44 1.27 -11.80
N SER A 20 -3.25 0.69 -12.99
CA SER A 20 -3.45 -0.75 -13.18
C SER A 20 -2.52 -1.57 -12.29
N THR A 21 -1.24 -1.19 -12.23
CA THR A 21 -0.25 -1.90 -11.43
C THR A 21 -0.61 -1.88 -9.93
N LEU A 22 -1.02 -0.73 -9.40
CA LEU A 22 -1.46 -0.60 -8.01
C LEU A 22 -2.69 -1.45 -7.72
N ARG A 23 -3.71 -1.44 -8.60
CA ARG A 23 -4.90 -2.29 -8.45
C ARG A 23 -4.54 -3.77 -8.43
N ASP A 24 -3.61 -4.20 -9.28
CA ASP A 24 -3.12 -5.58 -9.33
C ASP A 24 -2.35 -5.97 -8.06
N ILE A 25 -1.57 -5.05 -7.48
CA ILE A 25 -0.92 -5.28 -6.19
C ILE A 25 -1.98 -5.51 -5.10
N LEU A 26 -2.95 -4.60 -4.97
CA LEU A 26 -4.02 -4.70 -3.98
C LEU A 26 -4.85 -5.97 -4.16
N GLN A 27 -5.19 -6.34 -5.40
CA GLN A 27 -5.96 -7.54 -5.72
C GLN A 27 -5.19 -8.83 -5.42
N ARG A 28 -3.89 -8.88 -5.73
CA ARG A 28 -3.04 -10.03 -5.40
C ARG A 28 -2.83 -10.15 -3.90
N PHE A 29 -2.71 -9.03 -3.20
CA PHE A 29 -2.57 -9.00 -1.75
C PHE A 29 -3.79 -9.62 -1.08
N ILE A 30 -5.01 -9.17 -1.39
CA ILE A 30 -6.20 -9.73 -0.74
C ILE A 30 -6.39 -11.22 -1.08
N LYS A 31 -6.16 -11.62 -2.34
CA LYS A 31 -6.21 -13.05 -2.74
C LYS A 31 -5.21 -13.91 -1.96
N ARG A 32 -4.02 -13.38 -1.71
CA ARG A 32 -3.03 -14.08 -0.88
C ARG A 32 -3.55 -14.24 0.55
N VAL A 33 -4.05 -13.17 1.18
CA VAL A 33 -4.56 -13.23 2.56
C VAL A 33 -5.73 -14.21 2.68
N GLU A 34 -6.61 -14.27 1.68
CA GLU A 34 -7.73 -15.23 1.62
C GLU A 34 -7.28 -16.69 1.52
N GLY A 35 -6.11 -16.95 0.95
CA GLY A 35 -5.54 -18.30 0.79
C GLY A 35 -4.64 -18.75 1.94
N GLU A 36 -4.42 -17.90 2.95
CA GLU A 36 -3.56 -18.22 4.09
C GLU A 36 -4.34 -18.97 5.19
N VAL A 37 -3.62 -19.78 5.99
CA VAL A 37 -4.20 -20.47 7.15
C VAL A 37 -4.57 -19.41 8.21
N PRO A 38 -5.83 -19.36 8.69
CA PRO A 38 -6.29 -18.27 9.56
C PRO A 38 -5.38 -18.03 10.77
N GLU A 39 -4.97 -19.05 11.50
CA GLU A 39 -4.25 -18.95 12.78
C GLU A 39 -2.76 -18.57 12.64
N THR A 40 -2.24 -18.56 11.41
CA THR A 40 -0.82 -18.25 11.13
C THR A 40 -0.63 -17.26 9.98
N GLY A 41 -1.72 -16.84 9.34
CA GLY A 41 -1.70 -15.95 8.20
C GLY A 41 -1.49 -14.48 8.56
N PHE A 42 -1.46 -13.65 7.53
CA PHE A 42 -1.32 -12.21 7.63
C PHE A 42 -2.48 -11.58 8.39
N LEU A 43 -3.72 -12.07 8.23
CA LEU A 43 -4.86 -11.53 8.98
C LEU A 43 -4.68 -11.70 10.50
N PHE A 44 -4.09 -12.82 10.93
CA PHE A 44 -3.82 -13.08 12.35
C PHE A 44 -2.61 -12.30 12.88
N ASN A 45 -1.52 -12.28 12.12
CA ASN A 45 -0.27 -11.66 12.57
C ASN A 45 -0.21 -10.14 12.35
N GLY A 46 -0.95 -9.63 11.37
CA GLY A 46 -0.89 -8.25 10.88
C GLY A 46 0.36 -7.96 10.06
N SER A 47 0.53 -6.68 9.71
CA SER A 47 1.75 -6.20 9.05
C SER A 47 2.94 -6.22 10.01
N PRO A 48 4.03 -6.93 9.69
CA PRO A 48 5.24 -6.91 10.53
C PRO A 48 5.82 -5.49 10.66
N ILE A 49 5.74 -4.68 9.60
CA ILE A 49 6.29 -3.33 9.57
C ILE A 49 5.51 -2.44 10.53
N CYS A 50 4.17 -2.47 10.45
CA CYS A 50 3.32 -1.69 11.35
C CYS A 50 3.44 -2.14 12.81
N ASN A 51 3.46 -3.45 13.07
CA ASN A 51 3.65 -3.98 14.43
C ASN A 51 4.96 -3.44 15.05
N PHE A 52 6.08 -3.52 14.32
CA PHE A 52 7.34 -2.95 14.80
C PHE A 52 7.30 -1.43 14.92
N ALA A 53 6.61 -0.72 14.02
CA ALA A 53 6.47 0.72 14.14
C ALA A 53 5.74 1.12 15.42
N VAL A 54 4.67 0.42 15.79
CA VAL A 54 3.93 0.71 17.04
C VAL A 54 4.75 0.38 18.27
N GLU A 55 5.42 -0.78 18.29
CA GLU A 55 6.11 -1.26 19.50
C GLU A 55 7.51 -0.65 19.68
N MET A 56 8.30 -0.55 18.61
CA MET A 56 9.72 -0.21 18.70
C MET A 56 10.01 1.27 18.48
N SER A 57 9.14 2.03 17.79
CA SER A 57 9.42 3.45 17.50
C SER A 57 9.63 4.33 18.74
N PRO A 58 8.94 4.14 19.89
CA PRO A 58 9.22 4.93 21.09
C PRO A 58 10.37 4.36 21.94
N LEU A 59 10.82 3.12 21.67
CA LEU A 59 11.79 2.40 22.49
C LEU A 59 13.22 2.48 21.95
N ASP A 60 13.39 2.53 20.63
CA ASP A 60 14.70 2.50 19.98
C ASP A 60 14.74 3.37 18.72
N GLU A 61 15.53 4.44 18.80
CA GLU A 61 15.69 5.43 17.73
C GLU A 61 16.32 4.85 16.45
N GLY A 62 17.18 3.85 16.59
CA GLY A 62 17.76 3.13 15.46
C GLY A 62 16.72 2.30 14.72
N PHE A 63 15.82 1.62 15.46
CA PHE A 63 14.67 0.91 14.88
C PHE A 63 13.70 1.88 14.22
N ARG A 64 13.36 2.98 14.91
CA ARG A 64 12.50 4.03 14.34
C ARG A 64 13.06 4.54 13.01
N THR A 65 14.34 4.88 12.95
CA THR A 65 14.99 5.38 11.73
C THR A 65 14.98 4.33 10.60
N ARG A 66 15.27 3.07 10.92
CA ARG A 66 15.18 1.99 9.92
C ARG A 66 13.76 1.83 9.37
N LEU A 67 12.75 1.89 10.22
CA LEU A 67 11.34 1.83 9.83
C LEU A 67 10.94 3.05 8.99
N CYS A 68 11.40 4.26 9.33
CA CYS A 68 11.21 5.45 8.51
C CYS A 68 11.72 5.23 7.08
N ASN A 69 12.95 4.73 6.91
CA ASN A 69 13.53 4.47 5.59
C ASN A 69 12.69 3.45 4.79
N ILE A 70 12.07 2.48 5.48
CA ILE A 70 11.22 1.47 4.85
C ILE A 70 9.93 2.11 4.32
N TYR A 71 9.29 2.95 5.13
CA TYR A 71 8.11 3.71 4.73
C TYR A 71 8.41 4.73 3.63
N GLU A 72 9.58 5.34 3.64
CA GLU A 72 10.06 6.24 2.58
C GLU A 72 10.20 5.48 1.25
N ILE A 73 10.92 4.36 1.21
CA ILE A 73 11.06 3.53 0.01
C ILE A 73 9.69 3.13 -0.57
N TRP A 74 8.76 2.74 0.31
CA TRP A 74 7.41 2.36 -0.11
C TRP A 74 6.65 3.56 -0.72
N ARG A 75 6.59 4.70 -0.02
CA ARG A 75 5.91 5.90 -0.51
C ARG A 75 6.55 6.44 -1.78
N ASP A 76 7.88 6.47 -1.85
CA ASP A 76 8.62 6.94 -3.03
C ASP A 76 8.32 6.07 -4.25
N SER A 77 8.19 4.75 -4.08
CA SER A 77 7.85 3.86 -5.19
C SER A 77 6.48 4.18 -5.80
N ILE A 78 5.48 4.48 -4.97
CA ILE A 78 4.13 4.85 -5.40
C ILE A 78 4.14 6.27 -6.00
N CYS A 79 4.76 7.23 -5.32
CA CYS A 79 4.87 8.62 -5.77
C CYS A 79 5.52 8.71 -7.15
N ASN A 80 6.65 8.03 -7.35
CA ASN A 80 7.36 8.01 -8.62
C ASN A 80 6.52 7.34 -9.72
N ALA A 81 5.77 6.29 -9.40
CA ALA A 81 4.86 5.64 -10.35
C ALA A 81 3.72 6.58 -10.78
N LEU A 82 3.09 7.28 -9.83
CA LEU A 82 2.04 8.25 -10.11
C LEU A 82 2.56 9.45 -10.93
N LYS A 83 3.77 9.95 -10.64
CA LYS A 83 4.43 11.00 -11.45
C LYS A 83 4.62 10.56 -12.91
N ARG A 84 5.13 9.35 -13.14
CA ARG A 84 5.20 8.77 -14.50
C ARG A 84 3.81 8.64 -15.15
N GLY A 85 2.80 8.32 -14.34
CA GLY A 85 1.41 8.30 -14.79
C GLY A 85 0.89 9.67 -15.24
N GLN A 86 1.27 10.75 -14.56
CA GLN A 86 0.92 12.12 -14.94
C GLN A 86 1.61 12.52 -16.25
N GLU A 87 2.91 12.20 -16.40
CA GLU A 87 3.67 12.43 -17.64
C GLU A 87 3.03 11.74 -18.85
N LYS A 88 2.41 10.57 -18.63
CA LYS A 88 1.70 9.79 -19.66
C LYS A 88 0.21 10.14 -19.79
N LEU A 89 -0.30 11.14 -19.06
CA LEU A 89 -1.73 11.51 -19.02
C LEU A 89 -2.66 10.35 -18.61
N ILE A 90 -2.16 9.38 -17.84
CA ILE A 90 -2.93 8.28 -17.25
C ILE A 90 -3.55 8.73 -15.93
N VAL A 91 -2.77 9.47 -15.15
CA VAL A 91 -3.12 10.02 -13.83
C VAL A 91 -3.42 11.51 -14.00
N ARG A 92 -4.48 12.01 -13.35
CA ARG A 92 -4.86 13.42 -13.40
C ARG A 92 -3.76 14.33 -12.83
N SER A 93 -3.59 15.51 -13.41
CA SER A 93 -2.48 16.41 -13.10
C SER A 93 -2.68 17.26 -11.84
N ASP A 94 -3.90 17.30 -11.30
CA ASP A 94 -4.31 18.13 -10.16
C ASP A 94 -4.06 17.47 -8.79
N ILE A 95 -3.69 16.19 -8.76
CA ILE A 95 -3.28 15.52 -7.51
C ILE A 95 -1.81 15.80 -7.20
N GLU A 96 -1.47 15.77 -5.91
CA GLU A 96 -0.09 15.68 -5.43
C GLU A 96 0.29 14.19 -5.24
N PRO A 97 1.17 13.62 -6.07
CA PRO A 97 1.56 12.21 -5.98
C PRO A 97 2.14 11.79 -4.62
N ALA A 98 2.82 12.68 -3.91
CA ALA A 98 3.39 12.38 -2.60
C ALA A 98 2.32 12.19 -1.51
N ASP A 99 1.25 12.98 -1.58
CA ASP A 99 0.13 12.91 -0.64
C ASP A 99 -0.67 11.62 -0.88
N GLU A 100 -0.94 11.29 -2.15
CA GLU A 100 -1.62 10.05 -2.52
C GLU A 100 -0.81 8.80 -2.13
N ALA A 101 0.51 8.83 -2.32
CA ALA A 101 1.38 7.76 -1.87
C ALA A 101 1.33 7.56 -0.34
N SER A 102 1.33 8.66 0.42
CA SER A 102 1.23 8.63 1.87
C SER A 102 -0.12 8.08 2.33
N PHE A 103 -1.21 8.54 1.70
CA PHE A 103 -2.56 8.06 1.98
C PHE A 103 -2.68 6.55 1.71
N LEU A 104 -2.24 6.08 0.54
CA LEU A 104 -2.32 4.66 0.17
C LEU A 104 -1.55 3.77 1.16
N VAL A 105 -0.33 4.15 1.55
CA VAL A 105 0.43 3.39 2.57
C VAL A 105 -0.30 3.38 3.91
N ALA A 106 -0.86 4.52 4.33
CA ALA A 106 -1.59 4.63 5.59
C ALA A 106 -2.84 3.74 5.63
N ILE A 107 -3.66 3.71 4.56
CA ILE A 107 -4.87 2.88 4.54
C ILE A 107 -4.54 1.38 4.56
N MET A 108 -3.41 0.98 3.98
CA MET A 108 -2.99 -0.42 3.96
C MET A 108 -2.49 -0.88 5.32
N GLU A 109 -1.64 -0.09 5.96
CA GLU A 109 -1.11 -0.40 7.29
C GLU A 109 -2.22 -0.32 8.36
N GLY A 110 -3.11 0.67 8.24
CA GLY A 110 -4.31 0.79 9.08
C GLY A 110 -5.27 -0.37 8.86
N GLY A 111 -5.52 -0.74 7.59
CA GLY A 111 -6.36 -1.89 7.22
C GLY A 111 -5.84 -3.20 7.79
N ALA A 112 -4.53 -3.44 7.68
CA ALA A 112 -3.86 -4.60 8.27
C ALA A 112 -3.98 -4.61 9.81
N SER A 113 -3.81 -3.46 10.46
CA SER A 113 -3.86 -3.33 11.92
C SER A 113 -5.26 -3.57 12.48
N VAL A 114 -6.28 -2.93 11.90
CA VAL A 114 -7.67 -3.10 12.36
C VAL A 114 -8.21 -4.47 11.96
N GLY A 115 -7.87 -4.97 10.76
CA GLY A 115 -8.24 -6.32 10.34
C GLY A 115 -7.69 -7.41 11.28
N LYS A 116 -6.48 -7.20 11.82
CA LYS A 116 -5.91 -8.07 12.87
C LYS A 116 -6.70 -8.03 14.18
N VAL A 117 -7.26 -6.89 14.58
CA VAL A 117 -8.07 -6.83 15.81
C VAL A 117 -9.40 -7.55 15.62
N ASP A 118 -10.06 -7.32 14.49
CA ASP A 118 -11.40 -7.88 14.21
C ASP A 118 -11.34 -9.37 13.77
N GLN A 119 -10.16 -9.87 13.37
CA GLN A 119 -9.98 -11.20 12.77
C GLN A 119 -10.98 -11.48 11.63
N ASN A 120 -11.33 -10.42 10.90
CA ASN A 120 -12.41 -10.45 9.92
C ASN A 120 -11.89 -9.97 8.57
N ILE A 121 -11.81 -10.92 7.64
CA ILE A 121 -11.33 -10.63 6.29
C ILE A 121 -12.25 -9.68 5.53
N THR A 122 -13.53 -9.57 5.93
CA THR A 122 -14.49 -8.66 5.31
C THR A 122 -14.09 -7.20 5.48
N PHE A 123 -13.55 -6.84 6.65
CA PHE A 123 -13.03 -5.50 6.89
C PHE A 123 -11.85 -5.19 5.95
N LEU A 124 -10.88 -6.10 5.87
CA LEU A 124 -9.72 -5.91 5.00
C LEU A 124 -10.11 -5.84 3.52
N ARG A 125 -11.08 -6.67 3.08
CA ARG A 125 -11.67 -6.60 1.74
C ARG A 125 -12.28 -5.23 1.46
N ALA A 126 -13.02 -4.66 2.42
CA ALA A 126 -13.62 -3.34 2.27
C ALA A 126 -12.54 -2.27 2.10
N CYS A 127 -11.47 -2.28 2.91
CA CYS A 127 -10.34 -1.36 2.76
C CYS A 127 -9.69 -1.48 1.37
N ILE A 128 -9.46 -2.70 0.89
CA ILE A 128 -8.86 -2.96 -0.43
C ILE A 128 -9.78 -2.48 -1.55
N HIS A 129 -11.07 -2.79 -1.49
CA HIS A 129 -12.06 -2.34 -2.47
C HIS A 129 -12.13 -0.80 -2.50
N THR A 130 -12.25 -0.14 -1.35
CA THR A 130 -12.25 1.33 -1.30
C THR A 130 -10.95 1.91 -1.85
N GLY A 131 -9.81 1.30 -1.54
CA GLY A 131 -8.51 1.69 -2.13
C GLY A 131 -8.49 1.56 -3.65
N GLN A 132 -9.05 0.49 -4.22
CA GLN A 132 -9.16 0.32 -5.67
C GLN A 132 -10.07 1.38 -6.31
N ASN A 133 -11.24 1.66 -5.72
CA ASN A 133 -12.14 2.71 -6.21
C ASN A 133 -11.48 4.10 -6.14
N HIS A 134 -10.71 4.36 -5.08
CA HIS A 134 -9.93 5.58 -4.95
C HIS A 134 -8.91 5.71 -6.07
N LEU A 135 -8.17 4.63 -6.39
CA LEU A 135 -7.22 4.61 -7.51
C LEU A 135 -7.91 4.92 -8.85
N ASP A 136 -9.12 4.42 -9.08
CA ASP A 136 -9.87 4.74 -10.29
C ASP A 136 -10.17 6.24 -10.39
N SER A 137 -10.46 6.90 -9.27
CA SER A 137 -10.69 8.36 -9.19
C SER A 137 -9.46 9.20 -9.54
N LEU A 138 -8.26 8.61 -9.51
CA LEU A 138 -7.02 9.28 -9.88
C LEU A 138 -6.80 9.30 -11.41
N SER A 139 -7.62 8.60 -12.19
CA SER A 139 -7.45 8.55 -13.64
C SER A 139 -7.76 9.91 -14.29
N ALA A 140 -6.90 10.32 -15.23
CA ALA A 140 -7.12 11.53 -16.03
C ALA A 140 -8.44 11.50 -16.83
N SER A 141 -8.95 10.30 -17.12
CA SER A 141 -10.19 10.10 -17.89
C SER A 141 -11.47 10.52 -17.16
N GLN A 142 -11.41 10.76 -15.84
CA GLN A 142 -12.57 11.20 -15.04
C GLN A 142 -12.75 12.72 -15.02
N THR A 143 -11.87 13.50 -15.65
CA THR A 143 -11.91 14.98 -15.63
C THR A 143 -12.89 15.56 -16.68
N ARG A 144 -14.14 15.11 -16.68
CA ARG A 144 -15.23 15.67 -17.52
C ARG A 144 -16.29 16.38 -16.69
#